data_AF-A0AAV7TAB5-F1
#
_entry.id   AF-A0AAV7TAB5-F1
#
_cell.length_a   1.000
_cell.length_b   1.000
_cell.length_c   1.000
_cell.angle_alpha   90.00
_cell.angle_beta   90.00
_cell.angle_gamma   90.00
#
_symmetry.space_group_name_H-M   'P 1'
#
loop_
_entity.id
_entity.type
_entity.pdbx_description
1 polymer ?
#
loop_
_entity_poly.entity_id
_entity_poly.type
_entity_poly.pdbx_seq_one_letter_code
_entity_poly.pdbx_strand_id
1 'polypeptide(L)'
;MGIRFPHWKQDPAMMASACVCLFCAVVLALLLACAHLDDTVKSLGISLDSNLTMQDHIKNANNAFISLKLLHKIKSSIPQDDLKQATQALVLSRLDYGISILTGTAKSRLAAMRSTLHAAARLVTGNKKYDHIFPALKSLKWLQIEARCSFRTACLTHKALHTGKPEYLTKKL
;
A
#
# COMPACT_ATOMS: atom_id res chain seq x y z
N MET A 1 22.05 -3.25 -18.22
CA MET A 1 21.86 -1.84 -17.80
C MET A 1 21.24 -1.81 -16.40
N GLY A 2 22.03 -1.54 -15.37
CA GLY A 2 21.58 -1.51 -13.99
C GLY A 2 20.99 -0.14 -13.63
N ILE A 3 19.74 -0.12 -13.18
CA ILE A 3 19.11 1.09 -12.64
C ILE A 3 19.78 1.37 -11.28
N ARG A 4 20.73 2.31 -11.27
CA ARG A 4 21.36 2.83 -10.07
C ARG A 4 20.34 3.74 -9.38
N PHE A 5 19.68 3.23 -8.35
CA PHE A 5 18.78 4.02 -7.51
C PHE A 5 19.57 5.07 -6.73
N PRO A 6 19.20 6.37 -6.79
CA PRO A 6 19.85 7.38 -5.97
C PRO A 6 19.47 7.24 -4.49
N HIS A 7 20.44 7.58 -3.67
CA HIS A 7 20.43 7.57 -2.21
C HIS A 7 19.58 8.72 -1.65
N TRP A 8 18.24 8.62 -1.69
CA TRP A 8 17.36 9.56 -0.98
C TRP A 8 17.23 9.16 0.48
N LYS A 9 18.28 9.48 1.25
CA LYS A 9 18.22 9.53 2.71
C LYS A 9 17.49 10.82 3.09
N GLN A 10 16.23 10.67 3.50
CA GLN A 10 15.56 11.44 4.55
C GLN A 10 15.74 12.97 4.55
N ASP A 11 14.86 13.67 3.83
CA ASP A 11 14.37 15.00 4.25
C ASP A 11 12.82 14.96 4.33
N PRO A 12 12.24 14.75 5.52
CA PRO A 12 10.80 14.55 5.70
C PRO A 12 9.94 15.81 5.51
N ALA A 13 10.55 17.00 5.40
CA ALA A 13 9.82 18.27 5.36
C ALA A 13 9.32 18.66 3.96
N MET A 14 10.07 18.38 2.89
CA MET A 14 9.71 18.81 1.52
C MET A 14 8.69 17.88 0.85
N MET A 15 8.70 16.58 1.15
CA MET A 15 7.70 15.65 0.63
C MET A 15 6.34 15.78 1.34
N ALA A 16 6.30 16.37 2.53
CA ALA A 16 5.06 16.60 3.27
C ALA A 16 4.24 17.78 2.70
N SER A 17 4.88 18.84 2.20
CA SER A 17 4.18 20.05 1.76
C SER A 17 3.47 19.88 0.40
N ALA A 18 4.10 19.22 -0.58
CA ALA A 18 3.48 18.98 -1.89
C ALA A 18 2.51 17.78 -1.92
N CYS A 19 2.75 16.75 -1.10
CA CYS A 19 1.95 15.52 -1.11
C CYS A 19 0.62 15.67 -0.34
N VAL A 20 0.56 16.55 0.67
CA VAL A 20 -0.69 16.86 1.41
C VAL A 20 -1.64 17.70 0.54
N CYS A 21 -1.13 18.57 -0.33
CA CYS A 21 -1.96 19.41 -1.20
C CYS A 21 -2.72 18.59 -2.27
N LEU A 22 -2.06 17.57 -2.85
CA LEU A 22 -2.68 16.68 -3.84
C LEU A 22 -3.71 15.72 -3.23
N PHE A 23 -3.47 15.29 -1.99
CA PHE A 23 -4.45 14.51 -1.24
C PHE A 23 -5.70 15.34 -0.95
N CYS A 24 -5.53 16.63 -0.61
CA CYS A 24 -6.65 17.56 -0.43
C CYS A 24 -7.46 17.73 -1.74
N ALA A 25 -6.83 17.97 -2.88
CA ALA A 25 -7.55 18.23 -4.14
C ALA A 25 -8.35 17.03 -4.70
N VAL A 26 -7.82 15.81 -4.58
CA VAL A 26 -8.51 14.59 -5.06
C VAL A 26 -9.64 14.18 -4.11
N VAL A 27 -9.41 14.29 -2.80
CA VAL A 27 -10.42 13.99 -1.77
C VAL A 27 -11.54 15.02 -1.75
N LEU A 28 -11.22 16.32 -1.87
CA LEU A 28 -12.21 17.41 -1.92
C LEU A 28 -13.09 17.32 -3.17
N ALA A 29 -12.53 16.87 -4.30
CA ALA A 29 -13.30 16.63 -5.52
C ALA A 29 -14.24 15.42 -5.44
N LEU A 30 -13.87 14.38 -4.67
CA LEU A 30 -14.76 13.25 -4.40
C LEU A 30 -15.86 13.63 -3.38
N LEU A 31 -15.54 14.47 -2.39
CA LEU A 31 -16.51 14.99 -1.41
C LEU A 31 -17.60 15.85 -2.06
N LEU A 32 -17.25 16.69 -3.04
CA LEU A 32 -18.21 17.57 -3.72
C LEU A 32 -19.19 16.83 -4.65
N ALA A 33 -18.84 15.62 -5.10
CA ALA A 33 -19.70 14.81 -5.96
C ALA A 33 -20.65 13.87 -5.20
N CYS A 34 -20.45 13.66 -3.89
CA CYS A 34 -21.08 12.56 -3.14
C CYS A 34 -22.06 13.03 -2.05
N ALA A 35 -22.40 14.33 -1.97
CA ALA A 35 -23.22 14.90 -0.90
C ALA A 35 -24.70 14.42 -0.85
N HIS A 36 -25.08 13.36 -1.58
CA HIS A 36 -26.46 12.86 -1.54
C HIS A 36 -26.67 11.34 -1.71
N LEU A 37 -25.65 10.48 -1.80
CA LEU A 37 -25.89 9.07 -2.14
C LEU A 37 -25.07 8.09 -1.27
N ASP A 38 -25.80 7.33 -0.46
CA ASP A 38 -25.45 6.11 0.28
C ASP A 38 -24.24 6.13 1.22
N ASP A 39 -24.39 5.52 2.42
CA ASP A 39 -23.35 5.44 3.46
C ASP A 39 -22.04 4.79 2.97
N THR A 40 -22.08 3.98 1.89
CA THR A 40 -20.88 3.43 1.24
C THR A 40 -21.04 3.27 -0.27
N VAL A 41 -20.06 3.75 -1.05
CA VAL A 41 -19.99 3.58 -2.52
C VAL A 41 -18.85 2.66 -2.89
N LYS A 42 -19.09 1.67 -3.76
CA LYS A 42 -18.05 0.79 -4.30
C LYS A 42 -17.58 1.28 -5.66
N SER A 43 -16.32 1.72 -5.76
CA SER A 43 -15.69 2.10 -7.03
C SER A 43 -14.50 1.21 -7.30
N LEU A 44 -14.51 0.52 -8.46
CA LEU A 44 -13.45 -0.43 -8.85
C LEU A 44 -13.13 -1.44 -7.72
N GLY A 45 -14.12 -1.94 -6.99
CA GLY A 45 -13.89 -2.88 -5.87
C GLY A 45 -13.26 -2.25 -4.61
N ILE A 46 -13.09 -0.93 -4.55
CA ILE A 46 -12.73 -0.18 -3.34
C ILE A 46 -14.01 0.42 -2.75
N SER A 47 -14.27 0.11 -1.47
CA SER A 47 -15.39 0.71 -0.72
C SER A 47 -14.98 2.07 -0.16
N LEU A 48 -15.71 3.11 -0.53
CA LEU A 48 -15.58 4.47 -0.04
C LEU A 48 -16.75 4.75 0.91
N ASP A 49 -16.43 5.05 2.16
CA ASP A 49 -17.37 5.46 3.21
C ASP A 49 -17.56 6.99 3.15
N SER A 50 -18.72 7.50 3.56
CA SER A 50 -19.05 8.94 3.64
C SER A 50 -18.00 9.74 4.41
N ASN A 51 -17.41 9.15 5.45
CA ASN A 51 -16.34 9.75 6.25
C ASN A 51 -14.92 9.50 5.70
N LEU A 52 -14.82 8.89 4.51
CA LEU A 52 -13.59 8.48 3.82
C LEU A 52 -12.61 7.75 4.75
N THR A 53 -13.14 6.98 5.69
CA THR A 53 -12.31 6.29 6.70
C THR A 53 -11.53 5.12 6.11
N MET A 54 -11.99 4.60 4.97
CA MET A 54 -11.45 3.47 4.21
C MET A 54 -11.29 2.17 5.02
N GLN A 55 -12.02 2.05 6.14
CA GLN A 55 -11.87 0.92 7.05
C GLN A 55 -12.22 -0.40 6.39
N ASP A 56 -13.28 -0.45 5.60
CA ASP A 56 -13.71 -1.68 4.95
C ASP A 56 -12.74 -2.14 3.87
N HIS A 57 -12.12 -1.20 3.16
CA HIS A 57 -11.03 -1.51 2.24
C HIS A 57 -9.83 -2.12 2.98
N ILE A 58 -9.42 -1.52 4.11
CA ILE A 58 -8.33 -2.05 4.96
C ILE A 58 -8.68 -3.44 5.49
N LYS A 59 -9.90 -3.67 5.97
CA LYS A 59 -10.38 -4.98 6.42
C LYS A 59 -10.31 -6.00 5.28
N ASN A 60 -10.78 -5.64 4.09
CA ASN A 60 -10.74 -6.51 2.93
C ASN A 60 -9.32 -6.85 2.49
N ALA A 61 -8.40 -5.87 2.46
CA ALA A 61 -6.99 -6.10 2.17
C ALA A 61 -6.34 -7.06 3.18
N ASN A 62 -6.73 -6.95 4.46
CA ASN A 62 -6.27 -7.86 5.52
C ASN A 62 -6.79 -9.30 5.40
N ASN A 63 -7.86 -9.55 4.62
CA ASN A 63 -8.27 -10.93 4.31
C ASN A 63 -7.19 -11.71 3.54
N ALA A 64 -6.15 -11.04 3.02
CA ALA A 64 -4.92 -11.68 2.52
C ALA A 64 -4.23 -12.58 3.58
N PHE A 65 -4.52 -12.38 4.87
CA PHE A 65 -4.05 -13.24 5.94
C PHE A 65 -4.54 -14.70 5.80
N ILE A 66 -5.68 -14.92 5.14
CA ILE A 66 -6.17 -16.27 4.83
C ILE A 66 -5.20 -16.98 3.87
N SER A 67 -4.80 -16.30 2.79
CA SER A 67 -3.81 -16.81 1.85
C SER A 67 -2.47 -17.07 2.53
N LEU A 68 -2.07 -16.19 3.47
CA LEU A 68 -0.86 -16.38 4.27
C LEU A 68 -0.93 -17.65 5.15
N LYS A 69 -2.07 -17.92 5.80
CA LYS A 69 -2.27 -19.16 6.57
C LYS A 69 -2.16 -20.40 5.68
N LEU A 70 -2.70 -20.34 4.45
CA LEU A 70 -2.59 -21.43 3.49
C LEU A 70 -1.13 -21.66 3.07
N LEU A 71 -0.41 -20.59 2.72
CA LEU A 71 1.02 -20.66 2.40
C LEU A 71 1.85 -21.22 3.56
N HIS A 72 1.51 -20.87 4.79
CA HIS A 72 2.20 -21.41 5.97
C HIS A 72 2.06 -22.92 6.10
N LYS A 73 0.91 -23.49 5.73
CA LYS A 73 0.68 -24.95 5.79
C LYS A 73 1.50 -25.70 4.76
N ILE A 74 1.66 -25.15 3.56
CA ILE A 74 2.36 -25.80 2.45
C ILE A 74 3.84 -25.41 2.35
N LYS A 75 4.33 -24.51 3.21
CA LYS A 75 5.70 -23.97 3.16
C LYS A 75 6.80 -25.04 3.21
N SER A 76 6.53 -26.19 3.83
CA SER A 76 7.48 -27.31 3.92
C SER A 76 7.68 -28.04 2.59
N SER A 77 6.74 -27.88 1.67
CA SER A 77 6.68 -28.61 0.40
C SER A 77 7.08 -27.75 -0.80
N ILE A 78 7.40 -26.47 -0.59
CA ILE A 78 7.67 -25.49 -1.66
C ILE A 78 9.07 -24.88 -1.44
N PRO A 79 9.89 -24.70 -2.49
CA PRO A 79 11.19 -24.04 -2.35
C PRO A 79 11.02 -22.57 -1.95
N GLN A 80 12.06 -22.01 -1.32
CA GLN A 80 12.00 -20.66 -0.74
C GLN A 80 11.69 -19.56 -1.77
N ASP A 81 12.23 -19.66 -2.98
CA ASP A 81 12.00 -18.68 -4.04
C ASP A 81 10.54 -18.68 -4.52
N ASP A 82 9.95 -19.86 -4.70
CA ASP A 82 8.54 -20.01 -5.07
C ASP A 82 7.62 -19.55 -3.93
N LEU A 83 7.98 -19.82 -2.67
CA LEU A 83 7.24 -19.33 -1.51
C LEU A 83 7.23 -17.80 -1.47
N LYS A 84 8.37 -17.17 -1.76
CA LYS A 84 8.47 -15.71 -1.88
C LYS A 84 7.57 -15.19 -2.99
N GLN A 85 7.63 -15.78 -4.18
CA GLN A 85 6.84 -15.35 -5.33
C GLN A 85 5.33 -15.54 -5.08
N ALA A 86 4.92 -16.68 -4.51
CA ALA A 86 3.53 -16.95 -4.14
C ALA A 86 3.03 -15.97 -3.07
N THR A 87 3.87 -15.65 -2.08
CA THR A 87 3.54 -14.65 -1.06
C THR A 87 3.34 -13.26 -1.69
N GLN A 88 4.20 -12.87 -2.64
CA GLN A 88 4.04 -11.60 -3.36
C GLN A 88 2.77 -11.58 -4.21
N ALA A 89 2.50 -12.66 -4.95
CA ALA A 89 1.37 -12.77 -5.85
C ALA A 89 0.02 -12.85 -5.12
N LEU A 90 -0.05 -13.46 -3.93
CA LEU A 90 -1.30 -13.67 -3.20
C LEU A 90 -1.54 -12.66 -2.08
N VAL A 91 -0.49 -12.24 -1.38
CA VAL A 91 -0.59 -11.36 -0.21
C VAL A 91 -0.26 -9.92 -0.57
N LEU A 92 0.92 -9.66 -1.15
CA LEU A 92 1.32 -8.28 -1.45
C LEU A 92 0.43 -7.65 -2.52
N SER A 93 0.03 -8.39 -3.55
CA SER A 93 -0.90 -7.89 -4.58
C SER A 93 -2.21 -7.36 -4.00
N ARG A 94 -2.75 -8.02 -2.97
CA ARG A 94 -3.97 -7.60 -2.25
C ARG A 94 -3.73 -6.39 -1.36
N LEU A 95 -2.56 -6.30 -0.73
CA LEU A 95 -2.18 -5.15 0.10
C LEU A 95 -1.85 -3.91 -0.74
N ASP A 96 -1.27 -4.09 -1.92
CA ASP A 96 -0.90 -3.02 -2.84
C ASP A 96 -2.11 -2.52 -3.65
N TYR A 97 -3.22 -3.25 -3.63
CA TYR A 97 -4.48 -2.83 -4.25
C TYR A 97 -5.05 -1.60 -3.56
N GLY A 98 -5.16 -0.47 -4.26
CA GLY A 98 -5.72 0.77 -3.70
C GLY A 98 -4.81 1.50 -2.70
N ILE A 99 -3.54 1.09 -2.54
CA ILE A 99 -2.64 1.64 -1.51
C ILE A 99 -2.33 3.14 -1.68
N SER A 100 -2.48 3.71 -2.88
CA SER A 100 -2.28 5.16 -3.11
C SER A 100 -3.35 6.00 -2.44
N ILE A 101 -4.59 5.50 -2.34
CA ILE A 101 -5.71 6.22 -1.73
C ILE A 101 -5.58 6.23 -0.20
N LEU A 102 -4.79 5.33 0.38
CA LEU A 102 -4.51 5.29 1.81
C LEU A 102 -3.42 6.30 2.25
N THR A 103 -2.91 7.15 1.35
CA THR A 103 -2.02 8.23 1.76
C THR A 103 -2.71 9.20 2.74
N GLY A 104 -2.00 9.75 3.72
CA GLY A 104 -2.61 10.63 4.72
C GLY A 104 -3.52 9.96 5.77
N THR A 105 -3.78 8.65 5.69
CA THR A 105 -4.56 7.94 6.72
C THR A 105 -3.78 7.79 8.04
N ALA A 106 -4.52 7.72 9.16
CA ALA A 106 -3.91 7.52 10.47
C ALA A 106 -3.13 6.20 10.55
N LYS A 107 -1.90 6.24 11.07
CA LYS A 107 -1.02 5.06 11.21
C LYS A 107 -1.66 3.91 11.99
N SER A 108 -2.54 4.21 12.94
CA SER A 108 -3.31 3.23 13.70
C SER A 108 -4.21 2.37 12.80
N ARG A 109 -4.80 2.95 11.75
CA ARG A 109 -5.67 2.24 10.80
C ARG A 109 -4.86 1.30 9.90
N LEU A 110 -3.65 1.70 9.51
CA LEU A 110 -2.74 0.88 8.72
C LEU A 110 -2.05 -0.25 9.52
N ALA A 111 -2.20 -0.26 10.84
CA ALA A 111 -1.53 -1.23 11.71
C ALA A 111 -1.87 -2.69 11.35
N ALA A 112 -3.11 -2.95 10.94
CA ALA A 112 -3.55 -4.28 10.52
C ALA A 112 -2.83 -4.74 9.23
N MET A 113 -2.77 -3.89 8.20
CA MET A 113 -2.05 -4.19 6.96
C MET A 113 -0.56 -4.39 7.20
N ARG A 114 0.03 -3.57 8.08
CA ARG A 114 1.42 -3.71 8.50
C ARG A 114 1.67 -5.05 9.19
N SER A 115 0.75 -5.50 10.04
CA SER A 115 0.83 -6.82 10.67
C SER A 115 0.83 -7.95 9.63
N THR A 116 -0.04 -7.87 8.62
CA THR A 116 -0.10 -8.83 7.51
C THR A 116 1.21 -8.84 6.70
N LEU A 117 1.77 -7.68 6.36
CA LEU A 117 3.06 -7.58 5.68
C LEU A 117 4.21 -8.17 6.52
N HIS A 118 4.24 -7.87 7.82
CA HIS A 118 5.27 -8.39 8.72
C HIS A 118 5.18 -9.91 8.87
N ALA A 119 3.96 -10.46 8.97
CA ALA A 119 3.73 -11.89 8.99
C ALA A 119 4.18 -12.55 7.67
N ALA A 120 3.92 -11.90 6.53
CA ALA A 120 4.36 -12.37 5.21
C ALA A 120 5.88 -12.39 5.10
N ALA A 121 6.57 -11.34 5.55
CA ALA A 121 8.02 -11.29 5.54
C ALA A 121 8.62 -12.40 6.41
N ARG A 122 8.07 -12.61 7.62
CA ARG A 122 8.50 -13.69 8.53
C ARG A 122 8.25 -15.08 7.97
N LEU A 123 7.15 -15.29 7.24
CA LEU A 123 6.87 -16.56 6.60
C LEU A 123 7.97 -16.92 5.59
N VAL A 124 8.37 -15.95 4.76
CA VAL A 124 9.38 -16.15 3.72
C VAL A 124 10.79 -16.26 4.32
N THR A 125 11.14 -15.45 5.32
CA THR A 125 12.50 -15.48 5.89
C THR A 125 12.68 -16.53 6.99
N GLY A 126 11.61 -17.15 7.48
CA GLY A 126 11.66 -18.14 8.57
C GLY A 126 11.95 -17.52 9.95
N ASN A 127 11.83 -16.21 10.11
CA ASN A 127 12.09 -15.52 11.37
C ASN A 127 11.08 -15.93 12.47
N LYS A 128 11.55 -15.98 13.72
CA LYS A 128 10.71 -16.26 14.90
C LYS A 128 9.78 -15.08 15.19
N LYS A 129 8.75 -15.34 16.00
CA LYS A 129 7.71 -14.35 16.38
C LYS A 129 8.28 -13.05 16.99
N TYR A 130 9.36 -13.15 17.76
CA TYR A 130 9.97 -12.02 18.47
C TYR A 130 11.19 -11.44 17.77
N ASP A 131 11.59 -12.01 16.63
CA ASP A 131 12.73 -11.48 15.90
C ASP A 131 12.40 -10.10 15.33
N HIS A 132 13.43 -9.25 15.30
CA HIS A 132 13.35 -7.94 14.72
C HIS A 132 12.98 -8.02 13.24
N ILE A 133 11.92 -7.31 12.84
CA ILE A 133 11.32 -7.45 11.51
C ILE A 133 12.11 -6.71 10.41
N PHE A 134 12.84 -5.66 10.78
CA PHE A 134 13.53 -4.82 9.80
C PHE A 134 14.62 -5.56 8.98
N PRO A 135 15.44 -6.46 9.57
CA PRO A 135 16.34 -7.33 8.81
C PRO A 135 15.62 -8.15 7.73
N ALA A 136 14.45 -8.71 8.04
CA ALA A 136 13.68 -9.51 7.09
C ALA A 136 13.12 -8.66 5.94
N LEU A 137 12.61 -7.46 6.25
CA LEU A 137 12.17 -6.53 5.21
C LEU A 137 13.33 -6.08 4.31
N LYS A 138 14.50 -5.85 4.90
CA LYS A 138 15.71 -5.43 4.17
C LYS A 138 16.24 -6.54 3.26
N SER A 139 16.29 -7.79 3.72
CA SER A 139 16.73 -8.93 2.90
C SER A 139 15.80 -9.18 1.71
N LEU A 140 14.49 -9.02 1.92
CA LEU A 140 13.46 -9.15 0.89
C LEU A 140 13.35 -7.90 -0.02
N LYS A 141 13.98 -6.78 0.35
CA LYS A 141 13.83 -5.46 -0.27
C LYS A 141 12.37 -4.98 -0.27
N TRP A 142 11.59 -5.32 0.75
CA TRP A 142 10.20 -4.90 0.88
C TRP A 142 10.10 -3.60 1.67
N LEU A 143 9.32 -2.65 1.15
CA LEU A 143 8.97 -1.40 1.83
C LEU A 143 7.88 -1.62 2.87
N GLN A 144 7.91 -0.85 3.97
CA GLN A 144 6.81 -0.76 4.94
C GLN A 144 5.55 -0.19 4.29
N ILE A 145 4.37 -0.53 4.82
CA ILE A 145 3.07 -0.10 4.25
C ILE A 145 3.00 1.42 4.12
N GLU A 146 3.42 2.16 5.14
CA GLU A 146 3.39 3.63 5.13
C GLU A 146 4.26 4.19 3.99
N ALA A 147 5.47 3.65 3.81
CA ALA A 147 6.37 4.05 2.73
C ALA A 147 5.84 3.65 1.36
N ARG A 148 5.13 2.51 1.25
CA ARG A 148 4.50 2.08 -0.01
C ARG A 148 3.39 3.03 -0.45
N CYS A 149 2.56 3.52 0.48
CA CYS A 149 1.53 4.52 0.17
C CYS A 149 2.18 5.75 -0.47
N SER A 150 3.17 6.35 0.20
CA SER A 150 3.87 7.54 -0.29
C SER A 150 4.59 7.28 -1.62
N PHE A 151 5.28 6.15 -1.75
CA PHE A 151 5.98 5.78 -2.96
C PHE A 151 5.02 5.61 -4.15
N ARG A 152 3.89 4.93 -3.95
CA ARG A 152 2.92 4.70 -5.03
C ARG A 152 2.27 5.99 -5.50
N THR A 153 1.92 6.87 -4.57
CA THR A 153 1.40 8.20 -4.88
C THR A 153 2.44 9.04 -5.62
N ALA A 154 3.69 9.06 -5.16
CA ALA A 154 4.77 9.77 -5.85
C ALA A 154 5.04 9.23 -7.27
N CYS A 155 4.97 7.91 -7.47
CA CYS A 155 5.08 7.34 -8.82
C CYS A 155 3.90 7.74 -9.71
N LEU A 156 2.68 7.82 -9.16
CA LEU A 156 1.49 8.24 -9.90
C LEU A 156 1.59 9.70 -10.32
N THR A 157 1.98 10.59 -9.40
CA THR A 157 2.15 12.02 -9.68
C THR A 157 3.27 12.26 -10.69
N HIS A 158 4.42 11.61 -10.51
CA HIS A 158 5.53 11.68 -11.47
C HIS A 158 5.10 11.26 -12.87
N LYS A 159 4.36 10.14 -13.00
CA LYS A 159 3.85 9.68 -14.30
C LYS A 159 2.86 10.68 -14.91
N ALA A 160 1.96 11.23 -14.12
CA ALA A 160 1.01 12.24 -14.59
C ALA A 160 1.74 13.48 -15.13
N LEU A 161 2.73 13.99 -14.40
CA LEU A 161 3.52 15.16 -14.82
C LEU A 161 4.34 14.90 -16.10
N HIS A 162 4.95 13.72 -16.24
CA HIS A 162 5.82 13.43 -17.38
C HIS A 162 5.06 13.00 -18.63
N THR A 163 3.96 12.27 -18.47
CA THR A 163 3.20 11.72 -19.61
C THR A 163 1.99 12.55 -19.99
N GLY A 164 1.63 13.54 -19.15
CA GLY A 164 0.39 14.29 -19.25
C GLY A 164 -0.87 13.44 -19.03
N LYS A 165 -0.72 12.17 -18.64
CA LYS A 165 -1.80 11.19 -18.53
C LYS A 165 -1.86 10.58 -17.12
N PRO A 166 -3.07 10.31 -16.61
CA PRO A 166 -4.36 10.61 -17.21
C PRO A 166 -4.73 12.10 -17.07
N GLU A 167 -5.41 12.64 -18.08
CA GLU A 167 -5.69 14.07 -18.22
C GLU A 167 -6.43 14.66 -17.00
N TYR A 168 -7.30 13.86 -16.35
CA TYR A 168 -8.02 14.28 -15.16
C TYR A 168 -7.12 14.54 -13.95
N LEU A 169 -5.96 13.86 -13.84
CA LEU A 169 -4.99 14.13 -12.79
C LEU A 169 -4.12 15.32 -13.16
N THR A 170 -3.64 15.37 -14.40
CA THR A 170 -2.78 16.45 -14.89
C THR A 170 -3.47 17.82 -14.79
N LYS A 171 -4.76 17.90 -15.10
CA LYS A 171 -5.55 19.15 -14.94
C LYS A 171 -5.70 19.62 -13.49
N LYS A 172 -5.44 18.74 -12.51
CA LYS A 172 -5.58 19.00 -11.07
C LYS A 172 -4.24 19.06 -10.32
N LEU A 173 -3.13 18.79 -11.02
CA LEU A 173 -1.75 18.81 -10.55
C LEU A 173 -1.11 20.14 -10.95
#